data_AF-A0A957WIL2-F1
#
_entry.id   AF-A0A957WIL2-F1
#
_cell.length_a   1.000
_cell.length_b   1.000
_cell.length_c   1.000
_cell.angle_alpha   90.00
_cell.angle_beta   90.00
_cell.angle_gamma   90.00
#
_symmetry.space_group_name_H-M   'P 1'
#
loop_
_entity.id
_entity.type
_entity.pdbx_description
1 polymer ?
#
loop_
_entity_poly.entity_id
_entity_poly.type
_entity_poly.pdbx_seq_one_letter_code
_entity_poly.pdbx_strand_id
1 'polypeptide(L)'
;FHVSYYYQHTFAPLWTFDAVLVTFVGGVGTVVGPILGAIFFVVIRDVLATNLSNFHQVIFGVLFILVVLILPGGFMELWDRLHARITKT
;
A
#
# COMPACT_ATOMS: atom_id res chain seq x y z
N PHE A 1 -8.00 -11.86 -28.95
CA PHE A 1 -7.70 -11.56 -27.53
C PHE A 1 -7.84 -12.83 -26.72
N HIS A 2 -6.82 -13.68 -26.71
CA HIS A 2 -6.79 -14.77 -25.75
C HIS A 2 -6.31 -14.14 -24.43
N VAL A 3 -7.21 -14.06 -23.45
CA VAL A 3 -6.80 -13.86 -22.06
C VAL A 3 -6.06 -15.13 -21.67
N SER A 4 -4.82 -15.23 -22.10
CA SER A 4 -3.90 -16.28 -21.67
C SER A 4 -3.65 -15.99 -20.20
N TYR A 5 -4.39 -16.65 -19.32
CA TYR A 5 -4.18 -16.64 -17.88
C TYR A 5 -2.84 -17.32 -17.60
N TYR A 6 -1.75 -16.60 -17.78
CA TYR A 6 -0.45 -16.98 -17.25
C TYR A 6 -0.54 -16.83 -15.73
N TYR A 7 -1.01 -17.86 -15.04
CA TYR A 7 -1.09 -17.95 -13.58
C TYR A 7 0.22 -17.51 -12.90
N GLN A 8 1.32 -17.72 -13.61
CA GLN A 8 2.68 -17.35 -13.24
C GLN A 8 2.85 -15.85 -12.96
N HIS A 9 2.06 -14.97 -13.60
CA HIS A 9 2.17 -13.53 -13.43
C HIS A 9 1.25 -12.98 -12.33
N THR A 10 0.03 -13.50 -12.19
CA THR A 10 -0.93 -13.06 -11.15
C THR A 10 -0.57 -13.57 -9.77
N PHE A 11 0.06 -14.76 -9.67
CA PHE A 11 0.57 -15.32 -8.42
C PHE A 11 2.09 -15.15 -8.29
N ALA A 12 2.71 -14.30 -9.13
CA ALA A 12 4.11 -13.94 -8.98
C ALA A 12 4.35 -13.30 -7.60
N PRO A 13 5.50 -13.55 -6.95
CA PRO A 13 5.81 -12.97 -5.65
C PRO A 13 5.58 -11.46 -5.59
N LEU A 14 5.89 -10.74 -6.67
CA LEU A 14 5.67 -9.29 -6.77
C LEU A 14 4.21 -8.89 -6.62
N TRP A 15 3.28 -9.59 -7.29
CA TRP A 15 1.85 -9.28 -7.25
C TRP A 15 1.24 -9.60 -5.87
N THR A 16 1.60 -10.74 -5.31
CA THR A 16 1.12 -11.16 -3.99
C THR A 16 1.65 -10.24 -2.89
N PHE A 17 2.91 -9.78 -3.02
CA PHE A 17 3.50 -8.83 -2.10
C PHE A 17 2.75 -7.49 -2.16
N ASP A 18 2.56 -6.92 -3.36
CA ASP A 18 1.83 -5.67 -3.56
C ASP A 18 0.44 -5.69 -2.89
N ALA A 19 -0.30 -6.81 -3.01
CA ALA A 19 -1.61 -6.97 -2.38
C ALA A 19 -1.53 -6.92 -0.84
N VAL A 20 -0.53 -7.59 -0.25
CA VAL A 20 -0.26 -7.56 1.20
C VAL A 20 0.18 -6.16 1.64
N LEU A 21 1.00 -5.48 0.84
CA LEU A 21 1.45 -4.12 1.11
C LEU A 21 0.28 -3.14 1.21
N VAL A 22 -0.63 -3.20 0.25
CA VAL A 22 -1.83 -2.39 0.20
C VAL A 22 -2.70 -2.57 1.45
N THR A 23 -2.88 -3.80 1.92
CA THR A 23 -3.69 -4.07 3.12
C THR A 23 -3.00 -3.60 4.39
N PHE A 24 -1.68 -3.76 4.51
CA PHE A 24 -0.91 -3.26 5.66
C PHE A 24 -0.89 -1.73 5.72
N VAL A 25 -0.65 -1.05 4.59
CA VAL A 25 -0.67 0.43 4.54
C VAL A 25 -2.07 0.96 4.87
N GLY A 26 -3.10 0.32 4.33
CA GLY A 26 -4.49 0.71 4.55
C GLY A 26 -4.99 0.46 5.98
N GLY A 27 -4.54 -0.63 6.59
CA GLY A 27 -5.00 -1.15 7.86
C GLY A 27 -5.79 -2.46 7.68
N VAL A 28 -5.48 -3.47 8.49
CA VAL A 28 -6.00 -4.85 8.35
C VAL A 28 -7.42 -5.05 8.90
N GLY A 29 -7.98 -4.04 9.59
CA GLY A 29 -9.23 -4.14 10.34
C GLY A 29 -10.51 -3.78 9.57
N THR A 30 -10.41 -3.16 8.39
CA THR A 30 -11.58 -2.70 7.62
C THR A 30 -11.41 -2.96 6.12
N VAL A 31 -12.52 -2.94 5.36
CA VAL A 31 -12.48 -3.00 3.89
C VAL A 31 -12.05 -1.66 3.28
N VAL A 32 -12.31 -0.56 3.99
CA VAL A 32 -11.96 0.80 3.55
C VAL A 32 -10.45 1.01 3.60
N GLY A 33 -9.76 0.43 4.57
CA GLY A 33 -8.30 0.48 4.70
C GLY A 33 -7.59 0.07 3.41
N PRO A 34 -7.76 -1.18 2.93
CA PRO A 34 -7.15 -1.65 1.69
C PRO A 34 -7.49 -0.81 0.45
N ILE A 35 -8.69 -0.23 0.35
CA ILE A 35 -9.04 0.66 -0.77
C ILE A 35 -8.18 1.92 -0.74
N LEU A 36 -8.06 2.58 0.42
CA LEU A 36 -7.21 3.75 0.59
C LEU A 36 -5.73 3.40 0.42
N GLY A 37 -5.32 2.26 0.97
CA GLY A 37 -3.98 1.71 0.80
C GLY A 37 -3.62 1.49 -0.67
N ALA A 38 -4.57 0.99 -1.48
CA ALA A 38 -4.36 0.75 -2.91
C ALA A 38 -4.14 2.06 -3.67
N ILE A 39 -4.97 3.07 -3.39
CA ILE A 39 -4.86 4.39 -4.02
C ILE A 39 -3.50 5.00 -3.69
N PHE A 40 -3.13 5.02 -2.40
CA PHE A 40 -1.86 5.58 -1.95
C PHE A 40 -0.66 4.83 -2.54
N PHE A 41 -0.70 3.49 -2.51
CA PHE A 41 0.36 2.62 -3.02
C PHE A 41 0.60 2.85 -4.51
N VAL A 42 -0.46 2.87 -5.32
CA VAL A 42 -0.37 3.07 -6.77
C VAL A 42 0.18 4.46 -7.08
N VAL A 43 -0.32 5.51 -6.41
CA VAL A 43 0.14 6.89 -6.64
C VAL A 43 1.63 7.04 -6.32
N ILE A 44 2.08 6.53 -5.17
CA ILE A 44 3.50 6.59 -4.80
C ILE A 44 4.34 5.79 -5.79
N ARG A 45 3.91 4.59 -6.15
CA ARG A 45 4.65 3.74 -7.09
C ARG A 45 4.82 4.44 -8.44
N ASP A 46 3.76 5.05 -8.94
CA ASP A 46 3.75 5.75 -10.23
C ASP A 46 4.61 7.02 -10.22
N VAL A 47 4.52 7.81 -9.15
CA VAL A 47 5.35 9.01 -8.95
C VAL A 47 6.83 8.63 -8.84
N LEU A 48 7.17 7.59 -8.07
CA LEU A 48 8.56 7.13 -7.93
C LEU A 48 9.09 6.55 -9.25
N ALA A 49 8.27 5.78 -9.97
CA ALA A 49 8.64 5.23 -11.27
C ALA A 49 8.94 6.33 -12.29
N THR A 50 8.12 7.39 -12.31
CA THR A 50 8.26 8.50 -13.25
C THR A 50 9.49 9.37 -12.96
N ASN A 51 9.81 9.61 -11.68
CA ASN A 51 10.89 10.51 -11.30
C ASN A 51 12.27 9.84 -11.13
N LEU A 52 12.32 8.53 -10.87
CA LEU A 52 13.54 7.83 -10.42
C LEU A 52 13.78 6.53 -11.21
N SER A 53 13.88 6.61 -12.54
CA SER A 53 13.89 5.48 -13.47
C SER A 53 14.80 4.29 -13.10
N ASN A 54 15.99 4.51 -12.53
CA ASN A 54 16.95 3.42 -12.27
C ASN A 54 16.87 2.82 -10.85
N PHE A 55 16.38 3.59 -9.87
CA PHE A 55 16.39 3.19 -8.45
C PHE A 55 15.00 3.17 -7.80
N HIS A 56 13.93 3.47 -8.55
CA HIS A 56 12.56 3.54 -8.05
C HIS A 56 12.15 2.32 -7.21
N GLN A 57 12.49 1.10 -7.63
CA GLN A 57 12.07 -0.13 -6.96
C GLN A 57 12.72 -0.33 -5.58
N VAL A 58 14.00 0.06 -5.45
CA VAL A 58 14.72 0.01 -4.17
C VAL A 58 14.20 1.11 -3.23
N ILE A 59 14.06 2.32 -3.75
CA ILE A 59 13.54 3.47 -2.98
C ILE A 59 12.12 3.20 -2.51
N PHE A 60 11.30 2.60 -3.38
CA PHE A 60 9.93 2.18 -3.06
C PHE A 60 9.92 1.15 -1.93
N GLY A 61 10.78 0.12 -1.99
CA GLY A 61 10.92 -0.87 -0.92
C GLY A 61 11.32 -0.25 0.41
N VAL A 62 12.28 0.68 0.41
CA VAL A 62 12.72 1.39 1.63
C VAL A 62 11.61 2.27 2.20
N LEU A 63 10.97 3.08 1.35
CA LEU A 63 9.85 3.93 1.73
C LEU A 63 8.71 3.09 2.34
N PHE A 64 8.43 1.94 1.73
CA PHE A 64 7.43 1.01 2.22
C PHE A 64 7.78 0.44 3.59
N ILE A 65 9.01 -0.02 3.79
CA ILE A 65 9.50 -0.51 5.10
C ILE A 65 9.31 0.56 6.17
N LEU A 66 9.64 1.82 5.86
CA LEU A 66 9.43 2.95 6.77
C LEU A 66 7.95 3.15 7.10
N VAL A 67 7.07 3.13 6.11
CA VAL A 67 5.61 3.26 6.33
C VAL A 67 5.10 2.15 7.26
N VAL A 68 5.47 0.90 7.01
CA VAL A 68 5.02 -0.23 7.85
C VAL A 68 5.60 -0.17 9.27
N LEU A 69 6.85 0.24 9.44
CA LEU A 69 7.47 0.36 10.76
C LEU A 69 6.89 1.50 11.59
N ILE A 70 6.57 2.63 10.95
CA ILE A 70 6.07 3.83 11.64
C ILE A 70 4.55 3.77 11.87
N LEU A 71 3.81 3.12 10.96
CA LEU A 71 2.34 3.03 10.99
C LEU A 71 1.87 1.57 11.00
N PRO A 72 2.03 0.85 12.14
CA PRO A 72 1.68 -0.58 12.23
C PRO A 72 0.18 -0.87 12.04
N GLY A 73 -0.72 0.07 12.39
CA GLY A 73 -2.16 -0.04 12.12
C GLY A 73 -2.61 0.63 10.82
N GLY A 74 -1.68 1.13 10.01
CA GLY A 74 -1.97 1.78 8.72
C GLY A 74 -2.74 3.09 8.84
N PHE A 75 -3.32 3.53 7.73
CA PHE A 75 -4.12 4.76 7.68
C PHE A 75 -5.36 4.72 8.59
N MET A 76 -5.95 3.54 8.77
CA MET A 76 -7.14 3.39 9.60
C MET A 76 -6.86 3.69 11.09
N GLU A 77 -5.70 3.31 11.61
CA GLU A 77 -5.32 3.64 12.99
C GLU A 77 -5.19 5.16 13.21
N LEU A 78 -4.63 5.87 12.22
CA LEU A 78 -4.53 7.32 12.27
C LEU A 78 -5.91 7.97 12.23
N TRP A 79 -6.81 7.44 11.39
CA TRP A 79 -8.19 7.89 11.28
C TRP A 79 -8.97 7.72 12.59
N ASP A 80 -8.85 6.55 13.21
CA ASP A 80 -9.53 6.24 14.47
C ASP A 80 -9.02 7.13 15.61
N ARG A 81 -7.69 7.38 15.67
CA ARG A 81 -7.09 8.31 16.64
C ARG A 81 -7.56 9.75 16.43
N LEU A 82 -7.72 10.19 15.17
CA LEU A 82 -8.22 11.54 14.85
C LEU A 82 -9.70 11.68 15.23
N HIS A 83 -10.55 10.72 14.86
CA HIS A 83 -11.96 10.71 15.25
C HIS A 83 -12.15 10.69 16.78
N ALA A 84 -11.36 9.87 17.49
CA ALA A 84 -11.42 9.80 18.94
C ALA A 84 -11.03 11.12 19.63
N ARG A 85 -10.20 11.96 19.00
CA ARG A 85 -9.86 13.30 19.51
C ARG A 85 -10.94 14.34 19.24
N ILE A 86 -11.62 14.24 18.09
CA ILE A 86 -12.67 15.19 17.70
C ILE A 86 -13.94 14.97 18.53
N THR A 87 -14.31 13.73 18.83
CA THR A 87 -15.52 13.42 19.64
C THR A 87 -15.34 13.71 21.14
N LYS A 88 -14.10 13.88 21.61
CA LYS A 88 -13.81 14.18 23.03
C LYS A 88 -13.77 15.68 23.36
N THR A 89 -14.12 16.54 22.40
CA THR A 89 -14.29 18.00 22.58
C THR A 89 -15.77 18.33 22.50
#